data_AF-A0A7V7DQF0-F1
#
_entry.id   AF-A0A7V7DQF0-F1
#
_cell.length_a   1.000
_cell.length_b   1.000
_cell.length_c   1.000
_cell.angle_alpha   90.00
_cell.angle_beta   90.00
_cell.angle_gamma   90.00
#
_symmetry.space_group_name_H-M   'P 1'
#
loop_
_entity.id
_entity.type
_entity.pdbx_description
1 polymer ?
#
loop_
_entity_poly.entity_id
_entity_poly.type
_entity_poly.pdbx_seq_one_letter_code
_entity_poly.pdbx_strand_id
1 'polypeptide(L)'
;AAFVLWHVDAWLVEYSRWSGISLSAAVNAQRRVWMRQLVARENRIVDSSLLGNLMHSVAFFASTSIIMLGAVVAMLGAVDHSYDAMRAIPFLPVVSKQMFEVKLVLLLLIFIYSFLKFTWSLRQFNYCCIIIGSAPAIDSSDDLKDAFVDRASRLNELGATSFIEGLRGYYFALASLGWFIHPLAFVIAALLVVLILWRREFHSKTRLALRAGLDGRAPS
;
A
#
# COMPACT_ATOMS: atom_id res chain seq x y z
N ALA A 1 -0.67 -1.71 21.05
CA ALA A 1 -1.31 -0.47 20.55
C ALA A 1 -1.15 -0.30 19.03
N ALA A 2 0.06 -0.15 18.48
CA ALA A 2 0.25 0.06 17.03
C ALA A 2 -0.17 -1.13 16.15
N PHE A 3 0.13 -2.37 16.53
CA PHE A 3 -0.37 -3.56 15.81
C PHE A 3 -1.90 -3.72 15.88
N VAL A 4 -2.51 -3.28 16.98
CA VAL A 4 -3.97 -3.29 17.15
C VAL A 4 -4.60 -2.20 16.29
N LEU A 5 -4.05 -0.99 16.29
CA LEU A 5 -4.49 0.11 15.42
C LEU A 5 -4.28 -0.21 13.93
N TRP A 6 -3.20 -0.92 13.60
CA TRP A 6 -2.93 -1.45 12.26
C TRP A 6 -4.03 -2.41 11.82
N HIS A 7 -4.33 -3.42 12.63
CA HIS A 7 -5.38 -4.39 12.30
C HIS A 7 -6.77 -3.76 12.30
N VAL A 8 -7.03 -2.80 13.20
CA VAL A 8 -8.31 -2.07 13.25
C VAL A 8 -8.51 -1.18 12.03
N ASP A 9 -7.49 -0.50 11.51
CA ASP A 9 -7.58 0.29 10.27
C ASP A 9 -7.71 -0.59 9.01
N ALA A 10 -6.99 -1.71 8.95
CA ALA A 10 -7.16 -2.71 7.89
C ALA A 10 -8.60 -3.27 7.91
N TRP A 11 -9.09 -3.64 9.10
CA TRP A 11 -10.43 -4.19 9.30
C TRP A 11 -11.55 -3.16 9.07
N LEU A 12 -11.36 -1.90 9.47
CA LEU A 12 -12.31 -0.81 9.17
C LEU A 12 -12.40 -0.48 7.69
N VAL A 13 -11.30 -0.62 6.93
CA VAL A 13 -11.32 -0.35 5.49
C VAL A 13 -11.84 -1.55 4.68
N GLU A 14 -11.54 -2.78 5.10
CA GLU A 14 -11.99 -4.00 4.42
C GLU A 14 -13.41 -4.46 4.81
N TYR A 15 -13.87 -4.21 6.04
CA TYR A 15 -15.12 -4.78 6.58
C TYR A 15 -16.22 -3.75 6.90
N SER A 16 -15.95 -2.44 6.75
CA SER A 16 -16.96 -1.42 7.02
C SER A 16 -18.02 -1.32 5.92
N ARG A 17 -19.27 -1.09 6.34
CA ARG A 17 -20.49 -0.85 5.54
C ARG A 17 -20.39 0.34 4.53
N TRP A 18 -19.22 0.95 4.40
CA TRP A 18 -18.91 2.14 3.60
C TRP A 18 -17.98 1.83 2.41
N SER A 19 -17.65 0.54 2.18
CA SER A 19 -16.79 0.10 1.08
C SER A 19 -17.27 0.57 -0.29
N GLY A 20 -18.57 0.78 -0.49
CA GLY A 20 -19.14 1.35 -1.72
C GLY A 20 -18.94 2.86 -1.89
N ILE A 21 -18.49 3.59 -0.87
CA ILE A 21 -18.34 5.06 -0.84
C ILE A 21 -16.86 5.49 -0.75
N SER A 22 -15.94 4.54 -0.68
CA SER A 22 -14.50 4.80 -0.55
C SER A 22 -13.83 5.18 -1.89
N LEU A 23 -12.67 5.82 -1.81
CA LEU A 23 -11.80 6.04 -2.97
C LEU A 23 -11.43 4.70 -3.62
N SER A 24 -11.14 3.68 -2.81
CA SER A 24 -10.82 2.33 -3.28
C SER A 24 -11.94 1.73 -4.14
N ALA A 25 -13.21 1.91 -3.76
CA ALA A 25 -14.35 1.52 -4.59
C ALA A 25 -14.40 2.23 -5.94
N ALA A 26 -14.17 3.55 -5.96
CA ALA A 26 -14.17 4.32 -7.20
C ALA A 26 -13.02 3.88 -8.13
N VAL A 27 -11.84 3.59 -7.59
CA VAL A 27 -10.72 3.05 -8.37
C VAL A 27 -11.01 1.63 -8.84
N ASN A 28 -11.64 0.78 -8.02
CA ASN A 28 -12.03 -0.57 -8.42
C ASN A 28 -13.04 -0.57 -9.58
N ALA A 29 -14.00 0.35 -9.57
CA ALA A 29 -14.91 0.54 -10.70
C ALA A 29 -14.15 0.88 -11.99
N GLN A 30 -13.15 1.78 -11.90
CA GLN A 30 -12.29 2.13 -13.03
C GLN A 30 -11.39 0.96 -13.48
N ARG A 31 -10.91 0.10 -12.57
CA ARG A 31 -10.21 -1.15 -12.94
C ARG A 31 -11.10 -2.06 -13.77
N ARG A 32 -12.38 -2.19 -13.41
CA ARG A 32 -13.35 -2.98 -14.18
C ARG A 32 -13.62 -2.36 -15.56
N VAL A 33 -13.73 -1.04 -15.64
CA VAL A 33 -13.82 -0.31 -16.93
C VAL A 33 -12.57 -0.57 -17.77
N TRP A 34 -11.38 -0.48 -17.19
CA TRP A 34 -10.13 -0.76 -17.87
C TRP A 34 -10.12 -2.18 -18.46
N MET A 35 -10.48 -3.21 -17.68
CA MET A 35 -10.51 -4.59 -18.19
C MET A 35 -11.54 -4.79 -19.30
N ARG A 36 -12.70 -4.12 -19.25
CA ARG A 36 -13.68 -4.13 -20.36
C ARG A 36 -13.10 -3.53 -21.63
N GLN A 37 -12.42 -2.39 -21.52
CA GLN A 37 -11.78 -1.73 -22.64
C GLN A 37 -10.61 -2.54 -23.20
N LEU A 38 -9.84 -3.22 -22.33
CA LEU A 38 -8.73 -4.07 -22.72
C LEU A 38 -9.18 -5.21 -23.65
N VAL A 39 -10.31 -5.87 -23.34
CA VAL A 39 -10.85 -6.95 -24.17
C VAL A 39 -11.30 -6.46 -25.55
N ALA A 40 -11.81 -5.23 -25.63
CA ALA A 40 -12.25 -4.62 -26.88
C ALA A 40 -11.10 -4.10 -27.76
N ARG A 41 -9.87 -4.01 -27.23
CA ARG A 41 -8.70 -3.52 -27.97
C ARG A 41 -8.01 -4.64 -28.75
N GLU A 42 -7.71 -4.35 -30.01
CA GLU A 42 -6.82 -5.17 -30.86
C GLU A 42 -5.37 -5.11 -30.37
N ASN A 43 -4.89 -3.90 -30.07
CA ASN A 43 -3.54 -3.69 -29.54
C ASN A 43 -3.57 -3.48 -28.02
N ARG A 44 -2.96 -4.44 -27.30
CA ARG A 44 -2.91 -4.49 -25.83
C ARG A 44 -1.57 -4.05 -25.24
N ILE A 45 -0.64 -3.54 -26.06
CA ILE A 45 0.69 -3.10 -25.60
C ILE A 45 0.56 -1.98 -24.56
N VAL A 46 -0.38 -1.05 -24.75
CA VAL A 46 -0.64 0.04 -23.80
C VAL A 46 -0.99 -0.51 -22.41
N ASP A 47 -1.83 -1.53 -22.35
CA ASP A 47 -2.26 -2.13 -21.08
C ASP A 47 -1.10 -2.83 -20.36
N SER A 48 -0.26 -3.55 -21.12
CA SER A 48 0.97 -4.16 -20.61
C SER A 48 1.95 -3.12 -20.09
N SER A 49 2.11 -1.98 -20.77
CA SER A 49 2.98 -0.89 -20.30
C SER A 49 2.46 -0.23 -19.02
N LEU A 50 1.14 -0.01 -18.91
CA LEU A 50 0.52 0.53 -17.70
C LEU A 50 0.72 -0.41 -16.51
N LEU A 51 0.50 -1.71 -16.70
CA LEU A 51 0.72 -2.72 -15.67
C LEU A 51 2.20 -2.86 -15.30
N GLY A 52 3.10 -2.77 -16.27
CA GLY A 52 4.54 -2.71 -16.04
C GLY A 52 4.93 -1.53 -15.14
N ASN A 53 4.40 -0.34 -15.40
CA ASN A 53 4.68 0.84 -14.57
C ASN A 53 4.19 0.68 -13.11
N LEU A 54 3.02 0.06 -12.92
CA LEU A 54 2.52 -0.31 -11.59
C LEU A 54 3.49 -1.27 -10.88
N MET A 55 3.93 -2.32 -11.56
CA MET A 55 4.88 -3.29 -11.01
C MET A 55 6.25 -2.69 -10.70
N HIS A 56 6.76 -1.78 -11.55
CA HIS A 56 7.99 -1.04 -11.29
C HIS A 56 7.89 -0.22 -10.00
N SER A 57 6.74 0.43 -9.77
CA SER A 57 6.49 1.17 -8.53
C SER A 57 6.51 0.24 -7.31
N VAL A 58 5.86 -0.93 -7.40
CA VAL A 58 5.88 -1.94 -6.32
C VAL A 58 7.30 -2.44 -6.05
N ALA A 59 8.05 -2.77 -7.11
CA ALA A 59 9.42 -3.25 -7.00
C ALA A 59 10.37 -2.21 -6.39
N PHE A 60 10.20 -0.92 -6.75
CA PHE A 60 10.95 0.17 -6.14
C PHE A 60 10.76 0.20 -4.62
N PHE A 61 9.52 0.15 -4.14
CA PHE A 61 9.23 0.13 -2.71
C PHE A 61 9.73 -1.14 -2.01
N ALA A 62 9.66 -2.31 -2.66
CA ALA A 62 10.25 -3.55 -2.13
C ALA A 62 11.77 -3.41 -1.93
N SER A 63 12.49 -2.89 -2.93
CA SER A 63 13.93 -2.64 -2.85
C SER A 63 14.28 -1.63 -1.76
N THR A 64 13.51 -0.54 -1.64
CA THR A 64 13.68 0.41 -0.53
C THR A 64 13.47 -0.26 0.83
N SER A 65 12.54 -1.22 0.94
CA SER A 65 12.29 -1.93 2.20
C SER A 65 13.52 -2.76 2.61
N ILE A 66 14.17 -3.43 1.65
CA ILE A 66 15.42 -4.18 1.90
C ILE A 66 16.53 -3.24 2.37
N ILE A 67 16.69 -2.07 1.74
CA ILE A 67 17.70 -1.08 2.16
C ILE A 67 17.43 -0.62 3.59
N MET A 68 16.18 -0.30 3.93
CA MET A 68 15.80 0.10 5.29
C MET A 68 16.02 -1.03 6.30
N LEU A 69 15.71 -2.29 5.94
CA LEU A 69 16.03 -3.46 6.76
C LEU A 69 17.53 -3.56 7.02
N GLY A 70 18.35 -3.44 5.99
CA GLY A 70 19.81 -3.45 6.12
C GLY A 70 20.32 -2.35 7.05
N ALA A 71 19.77 -1.14 6.94
CA ALA A 71 20.11 -0.03 7.83
C ALA A 71 19.77 -0.32 9.30
N VAL A 72 18.56 -0.84 9.57
CA VAL A 72 18.15 -1.20 10.95
C VAL A 72 18.98 -2.36 11.50
N VAL A 73 19.28 -3.37 10.69
CA VAL A 73 20.16 -4.49 11.08
C VAL A 73 21.59 -4.00 11.37
N ALA A 74 22.13 -3.09 10.56
CA ALA A 74 23.44 -2.50 10.80
C ALA A 74 23.48 -1.72 12.12
N MET A 75 22.42 -0.95 12.42
CA MET A 75 22.29 -0.26 13.72
C MET A 75 22.20 -1.24 14.90
N LEU A 76 21.52 -2.38 14.74
CA LEU A 76 21.48 -3.43 15.77
C LEU A 76 22.84 -4.12 15.93
N GLY A 77 23.56 -4.38 14.85
CA GLY A 77 24.91 -4.97 14.90
C GLY A 77 25.94 -4.03 15.55
N ALA A 78 25.78 -2.72 15.38
CA ALA A 78 26.58 -1.68 16.01
C ALA A 78 25.78 -0.93 17.09
N VAL A 79 25.05 -1.67 17.94
CA VAL A 79 24.09 -1.07 18.89
C VAL A 79 24.76 -0.13 19.88
N ASP A 80 25.96 -0.45 20.37
CA ASP A 80 26.69 0.42 21.31
C ASP A 80 26.98 1.79 20.68
N HIS A 81 27.56 1.79 19.47
CA HIS A 81 27.86 3.02 18.75
C HIS A 81 26.59 3.80 18.36
N SER A 82 25.55 3.10 17.90
CA SER A 82 24.27 3.71 17.50
C SER A 82 23.55 4.34 18.70
N TYR A 83 23.59 3.67 19.85
CA TYR A 83 23.00 4.15 21.09
C TYR A 83 23.75 5.38 21.63
N ASP A 84 25.09 5.35 21.61
CA ASP A 84 25.90 6.50 22.03
C ASP A 84 25.69 7.73 21.12
N ALA A 85 25.60 7.51 19.80
CA ALA A 85 25.26 8.56 18.85
C ALA A 85 23.88 9.17 19.13
N MET A 86 22.88 8.35 19.45
CA MET A 86 21.55 8.83 19.84
C MET A 86 21.59 9.67 21.13
N ARG A 87 22.37 9.24 22.13
CA ARG A 87 22.51 9.96 23.41
C ARG A 87 23.22 11.31 23.26
N ALA A 88 24.02 11.49 22.22
CA ALA A 88 24.68 12.75 21.92
C ALA A 88 23.72 13.82 21.37
N ILE A 89 22.51 13.43 20.93
CA ILE A 89 21.53 14.37 20.38
C ILE A 89 20.85 15.12 21.54
N PRO A 90 21.02 16.45 21.63
CA PRO A 90 20.30 17.25 22.62
C PRO A 90 18.78 17.10 22.40
N PHE A 91 17.99 17.18 23.47
CA PHE A 91 16.52 17.03 23.49
C PHE A 91 15.95 15.61 23.42
N LEU A 92 16.75 14.57 23.16
CA LEU A 92 16.26 13.19 23.26
C LEU A 92 16.27 12.69 24.72
N PRO A 93 15.23 11.99 25.17
CA PRO A 93 15.22 11.40 26.50
C PRO A 93 16.25 10.28 26.59
N VAL A 94 16.96 10.21 27.72
CA VAL A 94 17.86 9.09 28.02
C VAL A 94 17.00 7.86 28.30
N VAL A 95 16.96 6.94 27.33
CA VAL A 95 16.32 5.63 27.46
C VAL A 95 17.38 4.56 27.71
N SER A 96 17.00 3.41 28.27
CA SER A 96 17.93 2.28 28.39
C SER A 96 18.32 1.72 27.02
N LYS A 97 19.51 1.12 26.93
CA LYS A 97 19.98 0.44 25.72
C LYS A 97 18.99 -0.64 25.26
N GLN A 98 18.45 -1.41 26.20
CA GLN A 98 17.44 -2.43 25.92
C GLN A 98 16.17 -1.83 25.29
N MET A 99 15.73 -0.65 25.75
CA MET A 99 14.58 0.04 25.15
C MET A 99 14.89 0.53 23.73
N PHE A 100 16.13 0.98 23.48
CA PHE A 100 16.57 1.36 22.14
C PHE A 100 16.56 0.17 21.17
N GLU A 101 17.06 -1.00 21.60
CA GLU A 101 16.99 -2.25 20.84
C GLU A 101 15.54 -2.63 20.50
N VAL A 102 14.62 -2.54 21.46
CA VAL A 102 13.20 -2.82 21.23
C VAL A 102 12.60 -1.88 20.17
N LYS A 103 12.97 -0.60 20.17
CA LYS A 103 12.52 0.37 19.14
C LYS A 103 13.06 0.00 17.75
N LEU A 104 14.30 -0.44 17.65
CA LEU A 104 14.89 -0.92 16.39
C LEU A 104 14.23 -2.22 15.91
N VAL A 105 13.98 -3.17 16.81
CA VAL A 105 13.26 -4.41 16.49
C VAL A 105 11.84 -4.11 15.98
N LEU A 106 11.14 -3.13 16.55
CA LEU A 106 9.83 -2.70 16.05
C LEU A 106 9.92 -2.20 14.59
N LEU A 107 10.89 -1.33 14.28
CA LEU A 107 11.12 -0.87 12.91
C LEU A 107 11.44 -2.04 11.97
N LEU A 108 12.29 -2.96 12.41
CA LEU A 108 12.65 -4.15 11.65
C LEU A 108 11.41 -4.97 11.28
N LEU A 109 10.53 -5.24 12.25
CA LEU A 109 9.29 -5.99 12.02
C LEU A 109 8.35 -5.28 11.03
N ILE A 110 8.22 -3.95 11.12
CA ILE A 110 7.40 -3.16 10.20
C ILE A 110 7.94 -3.23 8.76
N PHE A 111 9.26 -3.13 8.58
CA PHE A 111 9.87 -3.22 7.26
C PHE A 111 9.83 -4.64 6.69
N ILE A 112 9.97 -5.69 7.52
CA ILE A 112 9.78 -7.09 7.10
C ILE A 112 8.35 -7.28 6.59
N TYR A 113 7.35 -6.83 7.36
CA TYR A 113 5.95 -6.89 6.95
C TYR A 113 5.74 -6.18 5.61
N SER A 114 6.28 -4.95 5.48
CA SER A 114 6.08 -4.13 4.28
C SER A 114 6.70 -4.80 3.05
N PHE A 115 7.92 -5.34 3.19
CA PHE A 115 8.59 -6.11 2.16
C PHE A 115 7.78 -7.33 1.69
N LEU A 116 7.22 -8.09 2.63
CA LEU A 116 6.38 -9.24 2.32
C LEU A 116 5.10 -8.83 1.57
N LYS A 117 4.45 -7.74 1.98
CA LYS A 117 3.28 -7.20 1.28
C LYS A 117 3.60 -6.70 -0.13
N PHE A 118 4.73 -6.02 -0.34
CA PHE A 118 5.15 -5.62 -1.68
C PHE A 118 5.49 -6.82 -2.56
N THR A 119 6.16 -7.83 -2.02
CA THR A 119 6.45 -9.08 -2.74
C THR A 119 5.17 -9.82 -3.13
N TRP A 120 4.18 -9.85 -2.22
CA TRP A 120 2.87 -10.43 -2.49
C TRP A 120 2.09 -9.65 -3.55
N SER A 121 2.11 -8.32 -3.47
CA SER A 121 1.54 -7.42 -4.49
C SER A 121 2.15 -7.68 -5.87
N LEU A 122 3.48 -7.81 -5.96
CA LEU A 122 4.18 -8.09 -7.21
C LEU A 122 3.73 -9.44 -7.80
N ARG A 123 3.55 -10.46 -6.96
CA ARG A 123 3.04 -11.77 -7.40
C ARG A 123 1.60 -11.69 -7.92
N GLN A 124 0.73 -10.95 -7.25
CA GLN A 124 -0.65 -10.74 -7.70
C GLN A 124 -0.73 -9.96 -9.02
N PHE A 125 0.13 -8.94 -9.20
CA PHE A 125 0.23 -8.25 -10.49
C PHE A 125 0.79 -9.15 -11.60
N ASN A 126 1.76 -10.02 -11.30
CA ASN A 126 2.19 -11.04 -12.26
C ASN A 126 1.07 -12.00 -12.65
N TYR A 127 0.21 -12.42 -11.72
CA TYR A 127 -0.98 -13.20 -12.05
C TYR A 127 -1.95 -12.41 -12.92
N CYS A 128 -2.11 -11.11 -12.68
CA CYS A 128 -2.87 -10.23 -13.55
C CYS A 128 -2.27 -10.17 -14.97
N CYS A 129 -0.95 -10.11 -15.13
CA CYS A 129 -0.29 -10.18 -16.43
C CYS A 129 -0.59 -11.50 -17.16
N ILE A 130 -0.56 -12.64 -16.46
CA ILE A 130 -0.87 -13.95 -17.04
C ILE A 130 -2.33 -14.00 -17.52
N ILE A 131 -3.27 -13.46 -16.73
CA ILE A 131 -4.66 -13.38 -17.15
C ILE A 131 -4.81 -12.46 -18.35
N ILE A 132 -4.23 -11.25 -18.33
CA ILE A 132 -4.26 -10.32 -19.48
C ILE A 132 -3.66 -10.96 -20.74
N GLY A 133 -2.58 -11.74 -20.60
CA GLY A 133 -1.98 -12.50 -21.70
C GLY A 133 -2.90 -13.59 -22.27
N SER A 134 -3.83 -14.10 -21.48
CA SER A 134 -4.88 -15.05 -21.91
C SER A 134 -6.24 -14.37 -22.17
N ALA A 135 -6.25 -13.05 -22.38
CA ALA A 135 -7.48 -12.31 -22.66
C ALA A 135 -8.17 -12.83 -23.93
N PRO A 136 -9.51 -13.03 -23.88
CA PRO A 136 -10.28 -13.62 -24.98
C PRO A 136 -10.17 -12.78 -26.26
N ALA A 137 -10.45 -13.41 -27.40
CA ALA A 137 -10.48 -12.72 -28.68
C ALA A 137 -11.67 -11.73 -28.75
N ILE A 138 -11.58 -10.76 -29.65
CA ILE A 138 -12.58 -9.68 -29.77
C ILE A 138 -13.95 -10.24 -30.19
N ASP A 139 -13.96 -11.32 -30.96
CA ASP A 139 -15.14 -12.04 -31.46
C ASP A 139 -15.66 -13.12 -30.47
N SER A 140 -15.00 -13.31 -29.32
CA SER A 140 -15.47 -14.24 -28.30
C SER A 140 -16.83 -13.83 -27.73
N SER A 141 -17.60 -14.82 -27.24
CA SER A 141 -18.89 -14.60 -26.59
C SER A 141 -18.80 -13.65 -25.39
N ASP A 142 -19.85 -12.86 -25.16
CA ASP A 142 -19.90 -11.89 -24.07
C ASP A 142 -19.72 -12.53 -22.69
N ASP A 143 -20.24 -13.74 -22.47
CA ASP A 143 -20.05 -14.49 -21.21
C ASP A 143 -18.58 -14.75 -20.88
N LEU A 144 -17.77 -15.09 -21.89
CA LEU A 144 -16.32 -15.31 -21.72
C LEU A 144 -15.59 -14.00 -21.43
N LYS A 145 -16.02 -12.90 -22.06
CA LYS A 145 -15.45 -11.56 -21.84
C LYS A 145 -15.76 -11.07 -20.43
N ASP A 146 -16.99 -11.23 -19.97
CA ASP A 146 -17.40 -10.83 -18.62
C ASP A 146 -16.68 -11.65 -17.55
N ALA A 147 -16.59 -12.97 -17.73
CA ALA A 147 -15.82 -13.83 -16.83
C ALA A 147 -14.32 -13.47 -16.81
N PHE A 148 -13.75 -13.01 -17.92
CA PHE A 148 -12.39 -12.46 -17.95
C PHE A 148 -12.31 -11.15 -17.18
N VAL A 149 -13.21 -10.20 -17.44
CA VAL A 149 -13.23 -8.86 -16.82
C VAL A 149 -13.28 -8.96 -15.30
N ASP A 150 -14.14 -9.83 -14.77
CA ASP A 150 -14.30 -9.99 -13.33
C ASP A 150 -13.05 -10.61 -12.69
N ARG A 151 -12.45 -11.65 -13.30
CA ARG A 151 -11.22 -12.26 -12.81
C ARG A 151 -10.01 -11.31 -12.88
N ALA A 152 -9.83 -10.64 -14.01
CA ALA A 152 -8.70 -9.73 -14.24
C ALA A 152 -8.78 -8.49 -13.32
N SER A 153 -9.97 -7.90 -13.19
CA SER A 153 -10.17 -6.74 -12.32
C SER A 153 -9.98 -7.11 -10.85
N ARG A 154 -10.42 -8.30 -10.43
CA ARG A 154 -10.20 -8.81 -9.06
C ARG A 154 -8.72 -9.03 -8.75
N LEU A 155 -7.96 -9.62 -9.66
CA LEU A 155 -6.50 -9.80 -9.45
C LEU A 155 -5.77 -8.46 -9.38
N ASN A 156 -6.16 -7.49 -10.22
CA ASN A 156 -5.59 -6.15 -10.19
C ASN A 156 -5.90 -5.42 -8.87
N GLU A 157 -7.15 -5.52 -8.39
CA GLU A 157 -7.57 -4.99 -7.09
C GLU A 157 -6.77 -5.61 -5.94
N LEU A 158 -6.62 -6.94 -5.92
CA LEU A 158 -5.87 -7.65 -4.90
C LEU A 158 -4.39 -7.20 -4.86
N GLY A 159 -3.75 -7.08 -6.03
CA GLY A 159 -2.39 -6.56 -6.14
C GLY A 159 -2.25 -5.14 -5.61
N ALA A 160 -3.20 -4.26 -5.95
CA ALA A 160 -3.22 -2.89 -5.46
C ALA A 160 -3.48 -2.79 -3.95
N THR A 161 -4.32 -3.67 -3.41
CA THR A 161 -4.62 -3.72 -1.97
C THR A 161 -3.35 -4.07 -1.18
N SER A 162 -2.64 -5.12 -1.59
CA SER A 162 -1.37 -5.52 -0.98
C SER A 162 -0.31 -4.42 -1.06
N PHE A 163 -0.28 -3.65 -2.16
CA PHE A 163 0.61 -2.50 -2.29
C PHE A 163 0.27 -1.40 -1.27
N ILE A 164 -1.02 -1.07 -1.11
CA ILE A 164 -1.48 -0.08 -0.13
C ILE A 164 -1.18 -0.55 1.29
N GLU A 165 -1.36 -1.83 1.61
CA GLU A 165 -1.00 -2.39 2.92
C GLU A 165 0.50 -2.25 3.23
N GLY A 166 1.37 -2.46 2.23
CA GLY A 166 2.80 -2.21 2.38
C GLY A 166 3.11 -0.73 2.62
N LEU A 167 2.47 0.19 1.88
CA LEU A 167 2.61 1.63 2.10
C LEU A 167 2.11 2.08 3.47
N ARG A 168 1.04 1.49 4.00
CA ARG A 168 0.59 1.74 5.37
C ARG A 168 1.68 1.41 6.38
N GLY A 169 2.41 0.32 6.15
CA GLY A 169 3.57 -0.01 6.96
C GLY A 169 4.65 1.05 6.98
N TYR A 170 4.95 1.67 5.84
CA TYR A 170 5.88 2.79 5.78
C TYR A 170 5.42 3.99 6.61
N TYR A 171 4.13 4.33 6.56
CA TYR A 171 3.60 5.41 7.38
C TYR A 171 3.67 5.08 8.88
N PHE A 172 3.44 3.82 9.28
CA PHE A 172 3.62 3.39 10.66
C PHE A 172 5.10 3.34 11.09
N ALA A 173 6.02 2.97 10.19
CA ALA A 173 7.46 3.07 10.45
C ALA A 173 7.86 4.52 10.73
N LEU A 174 7.38 5.46 9.91
CA LEU A 174 7.61 6.90 10.12
C LEU A 174 7.00 7.39 11.44
N ALA A 175 5.79 6.96 11.79
CA ALA A 175 5.19 7.29 13.08
C ALA A 175 6.01 6.73 14.25
N SER A 176 6.54 5.50 14.11
CA SER A 176 7.38 4.86 15.13
C SER A 176 8.71 5.59 15.37
N LEU A 177 9.21 6.37 14.41
CA LEU A 177 10.35 7.27 14.65
C LEU A 177 10.04 8.33 15.72
N GLY A 178 8.78 8.78 15.82
CA GLY A 178 8.34 9.66 16.92
C GLY A 178 8.55 9.06 18.30
N TRP A 179 8.61 7.72 18.42
CA TRP A 179 8.86 7.04 19.68
C TRP A 179 10.30 7.24 20.19
N PHE A 180 11.25 7.54 19.30
CA PHE A 180 12.61 7.89 19.72
C PHE A 180 12.61 9.20 20.51
N ILE A 181 11.75 10.15 20.15
CA ILE A 181 11.61 11.44 20.84
C ILE A 181 10.77 11.31 22.10
N HIS A 182 9.54 10.79 22.00
CA HIS A 182 8.65 10.67 23.16
C HIS A 182 7.54 9.63 22.92
N PRO A 183 7.12 8.84 23.93
CA PRO A 183 6.00 7.90 23.79
C PRO A 183 4.69 8.56 23.32
N LEU A 184 4.39 9.77 23.79
CA LEU A 184 3.21 10.53 23.31
C LEU A 184 3.37 11.00 21.87
N ALA A 185 4.59 11.37 21.43
CA ALA A 185 4.82 11.76 20.04
C ALA A 185 4.55 10.59 19.09
N PHE A 186 4.89 9.37 19.49
CA PHE A 186 4.50 8.16 18.77
C PHE A 186 2.98 7.98 18.67
N VAL A 187 2.25 8.11 19.78
CA VAL A 187 0.79 7.96 19.78
C VAL A 187 0.14 9.02 18.89
N ILE A 188 0.57 10.28 19.00
CA ILE A 188 0.07 11.38 18.18
C ILE A 188 0.39 11.13 16.70
N ALA A 189 1.62 10.75 16.37
CA ALA A 189 2.01 10.46 14.99
C ALA A 189 1.22 9.29 14.40
N ALA A 190 1.00 8.21 15.16
CA ALA A 190 0.19 7.08 14.72
C ALA A 190 -1.27 7.48 14.49
N LEU A 191 -1.86 8.28 15.39
CA LEU A 191 -3.21 8.80 15.22
C LEU A 191 -3.33 9.73 14.01
N LEU A 192 -2.33 10.59 13.78
CA LEU A 192 -2.28 11.46 12.62
C LEU A 192 -2.19 10.66 11.31
N VAL A 193 -1.37 9.61 11.28
CA VAL A 193 -1.30 8.70 10.12
C VAL A 193 -2.68 8.10 9.82
N VAL A 194 -3.34 7.55 10.83
CA VAL A 194 -4.70 6.97 10.67
C VAL A 194 -5.69 8.04 10.21
N LEU A 195 -5.68 9.23 10.80
CA LEU A 195 -6.58 10.33 10.43
C LEU A 195 -6.34 10.82 8.99
N ILE A 196 -5.09 10.95 8.58
CA ILE A 196 -4.71 11.37 7.22
C ILE A 196 -5.17 10.31 6.21
N LEU A 197 -4.92 9.03 6.49
CA LEU A 197 -5.36 7.93 5.63
C LEU A 197 -6.87 7.87 5.52
N TRP A 198 -7.57 7.97 6.64
CA TRP A 198 -9.04 7.99 6.69
C TRP A 198 -9.61 9.17 5.91
N ARG A 199 -9.09 10.39 6.13
CA ARG A 199 -9.51 11.58 5.40
C ARG A 199 -9.25 11.43 3.90
N ARG A 200 -8.12 10.85 3.51
CA ARG A 200 -7.77 10.63 2.09
C ARG A 200 -8.70 9.60 1.44
N GLU A 201 -9.11 8.57 2.17
CA GLU A 201 -10.00 7.52 1.67
C GLU A 201 -11.43 8.02 1.43
N PHE A 202 -11.95 8.89 2.31
CA PHE A 202 -13.37 9.28 2.30
C PHE A 202 -13.66 10.72 1.84
N HIS A 203 -12.68 11.63 1.89
CA HIS A 203 -12.87 13.06 1.60
C HIS A 203 -11.99 13.59 0.46
N SER A 204 -11.44 12.71 -0.40
CA SER A 204 -10.60 13.16 -1.50
C SER A 204 -11.42 13.65 -2.71
N LYS A 205 -11.05 14.82 -3.25
CA LYS A 205 -11.53 15.34 -4.55
C LYS A 205 -11.28 14.34 -5.69
N THR A 206 -10.26 13.48 -5.55
CA THR A 206 -10.00 12.38 -6.49
C THR A 206 -11.18 11.42 -6.60
N ARG A 207 -11.89 11.12 -5.50
CA ARG A 207 -13.08 10.25 -5.53
C ARG A 207 -14.18 10.86 -6.40
N LEU A 208 -14.40 12.18 -6.28
CA LEU A 208 -15.39 12.90 -7.08
C LEU A 208 -15.02 12.87 -8.56
N ALA A 209 -13.76 13.13 -8.90
CA ALA A 209 -13.29 13.07 -10.28
C ALA A 209 -13.44 11.66 -10.90
N LEU A 210 -13.14 10.60 -10.14
CA LEU A 210 -13.27 9.21 -10.62
C LEU A 210 -14.73 8.78 -10.81
N ARG A 211 -15.66 9.33 -10.03
CA ARG A 211 -17.10 9.07 -10.17
C ARG A 211 -17.75 9.89 -11.27
N ALA A 212 -17.36 11.16 -11.43
CA ALA A 212 -17.80 12.04 -12.51
C ALA A 212 -17.61 11.37 -13.89
N GLY A 213 -16.47 10.69 -14.08
CA GLY A 213 -16.18 9.93 -15.31
C GLY A 213 -17.00 8.64 -15.51
N LEU A 214 -17.64 8.10 -14.47
CA LEU A 214 -18.53 6.93 -14.56
C LEU A 214 -19.99 7.34 -14.83
N ASP A 215 -20.42 8.47 -14.26
CA ASP A 215 -21.80 8.97 -14.36
C ASP A 215 -22.03 9.86 -15.60
N GLY A 216 -21.01 10.07 -16.44
CA GLY A 216 -21.07 10.92 -17.63
C GLY A 216 -21.27 12.42 -17.34
N ARG A 217 -21.15 12.85 -16.08
CA ARG A 217 -21.27 14.26 -15.68
C ARG A 217 -19.88 14.85 -15.48
N ALA A 218 -19.53 15.86 -16.28
CA ALA A 218 -18.29 16.62 -16.08
C ALA A 218 -18.24 17.21 -14.66
N PRO A 219 -17.07 17.22 -14.00
CA PRO A 219 -16.94 17.85 -12.69
C PRO A 219 -17.05 19.37 -12.85
N SER A 220 -18.06 19.96 -12.22
CA SER A 220 -18.24 21.42 -12.08
C SER A 220 -17.23 22.03 -11.12
#